data_AF-M5PRE9-F1
#
_entry.id   AF-M5PRE9-F1
#
_cell.length_a   1.000
_cell.length_b   1.000
_cell.length_c   1.000
_cell.angle_alpha   90.00
_cell.angle_beta   90.00
_cell.angle_gamma   90.00
#
_symmetry.space_group_name_H-M   'P 1'
#
loop_
_entity.id
_entity.type
_entity.pdbx_description
1 polymer ?
#
loop_
_entity_poly.entity_id
_entity_poly.type
_entity_poly.pdbx_seq_one_letter_code
_entity_poly.pdbx_strand_id
1 'polypeptide(L)'
;MMVDKAMSAATPTVLVIDDDPQVSQTLQRIVARMGLSSLRAASLAEGRKLLSEQDVEVVFLDVRLPDGNGLDALPAIIGSPSSPEVIILTGQGDPDGAELAIEGGVWDYLVKPTSIKDTMLSLERALKYHQQKKSCKPAPVALNLNGVVGSGSGMRACFDLVAQAARSDAGALITGETGTGKELLARTIHANSARASRPFVVVDCASLTENLVESALFGHKKGAFTGADRDSIGLIRTADGGTLFLDEVGELPLTIQKAFLRVLQEKRFRPLGDVHETTSDFRLLAATNRNLAAMVEQGSFRSDLLFRLKTILITIPPLRERPEDIKPLAMYHVNRLCDRYGVPNKGFDPELFDYLRAYSWPGNVRELFNVLEMAFVSSGESKVLYAMHLPNEVRIAVTRASLHKGTRTAQNDLAQQAPAAALTPPTVESGSMTLREYKTSMEKDYLEKLSATCGNDVDAMLSASGLSKSHLYSLLKKHSIALKAE
;
A
#
# COMPACT_ATOMS: atom_id res chain seq x y z
N MET A 1 32.18 33.68 -36.98
CA MET A 1 32.26 32.22 -36.83
C MET A 1 31.89 31.90 -35.40
N MET A 2 30.87 31.04 -35.21
CA MET A 2 30.33 30.53 -33.94
C MET A 2 29.61 31.52 -33.01
N VAL A 3 28.31 31.74 -33.25
CA VAL A 3 27.27 31.57 -32.22
C VAL A 3 26.03 31.08 -32.96
N ASP A 4 25.84 29.77 -33.04
CA ASP A 4 24.62 29.17 -33.56
C ASP A 4 24.19 28.05 -32.60
N LYS A 5 22.88 27.98 -32.37
CA LYS A 5 22.12 26.93 -31.67
C LYS A 5 21.92 27.08 -30.15
N ALA A 6 21.24 28.16 -29.73
CA ALA A 6 20.33 28.05 -28.58
C ALA A 6 19.03 27.38 -29.06
N MET A 7 18.85 26.11 -28.75
CA MET A 7 17.53 25.46 -28.84
C MET A 7 16.54 26.29 -28.02
N SER A 8 15.46 26.75 -28.63
CA SER A 8 14.33 27.37 -27.94
C SER A 8 13.84 26.41 -26.86
N ALA A 9 14.14 26.71 -25.59
CA ALA A 9 13.55 26.02 -24.45
C ALA A 9 12.09 26.45 -24.39
N ALA A 10 11.17 25.48 -24.39
CA ALA A 10 9.75 25.74 -24.22
C ALA A 10 9.51 26.49 -22.89
N THR A 11 8.68 27.53 -22.92
CA THR A 11 8.33 28.31 -21.73
C THR A 11 7.62 27.40 -20.72
N PRO A 12 8.09 27.30 -19.46
CA PRO A 12 7.45 26.44 -18.47
C PRO A 12 5.99 26.88 -18.23
N THR A 13 5.13 25.89 -18.04
CA THR A 13 3.69 26.02 -17.86
C THR A 13 3.29 25.69 -16.43
N VAL A 14 2.55 26.61 -15.81
CA VAL A 14 1.99 26.48 -14.46
C VAL A 14 0.49 26.30 -14.55
N LEU A 15 -0.06 25.27 -13.93
CA LEU A 15 -1.52 25.06 -13.84
C LEU A 15 -2.04 25.59 -12.50
N VAL A 16 -3.09 26.37 -12.54
CA VAL A 16 -3.81 26.84 -11.33
C VAL A 16 -5.17 26.16 -11.27
N ILE A 17 -5.39 25.33 -10.25
CA ILE A 17 -6.65 24.64 -9.97
C ILE A 17 -7.28 25.31 -8.74
N ASP A 18 -8.23 26.21 -8.99
CA ASP A 18 -8.86 27.06 -7.97
C ASP A 18 -10.21 27.55 -8.51
N ASP A 19 -11.28 27.38 -7.72
CA ASP A 19 -12.62 27.83 -8.12
C ASP A 19 -12.84 29.33 -7.87
N ASP A 20 -11.99 29.98 -7.06
CA ASP A 20 -12.01 31.42 -6.86
C ASP A 20 -11.37 32.16 -8.05
N PRO A 21 -12.17 32.88 -8.87
CA PRO A 21 -11.66 33.58 -10.04
C PRO A 21 -10.69 34.71 -9.68
N GLN A 22 -10.80 35.32 -8.49
CA GLN A 22 -9.89 36.37 -8.05
C GLN A 22 -8.51 35.83 -7.69
N VAL A 23 -8.47 34.70 -6.97
CA VAL A 23 -7.21 34.01 -6.64
C VAL A 23 -6.55 33.52 -7.91
N SER A 24 -7.29 32.84 -8.77
CA SER A 24 -6.79 32.31 -10.04
C SER A 24 -6.20 33.42 -10.93
N GLN A 25 -6.92 34.55 -11.10
CA GLN A 25 -6.40 35.69 -11.85
C GLN A 25 -5.16 36.34 -11.22
N THR A 26 -5.09 36.37 -9.89
CA THR A 26 -3.93 36.93 -9.18
C THR A 26 -2.69 36.06 -9.40
N LEU A 27 -2.83 34.74 -9.29
CA LEU A 27 -1.75 33.79 -9.58
C LEU A 27 -1.31 33.86 -11.04
N GLN A 28 -2.23 33.95 -12.00
CA GLN A 28 -1.89 34.16 -13.41
C GLN A 28 -1.05 35.43 -13.63
N ARG A 29 -1.40 36.54 -12.97
CA ARG A 29 -0.62 37.78 -13.07
C ARG A 29 0.79 37.61 -12.49
N ILE A 30 0.94 36.85 -11.40
CA ILE A 30 2.25 36.53 -10.81
C ILE A 30 3.06 35.67 -11.78
N VAL A 31 2.48 34.59 -12.32
CA VAL A 31 3.11 33.68 -13.28
C VAL A 31 3.55 34.43 -14.55
N ALA A 32 2.69 35.28 -15.10
CA ALA A 32 2.99 36.10 -16.27
C ALA A 32 4.13 37.10 -15.99
N ARG A 33 4.19 37.70 -14.79
CA ARG A 33 5.29 38.60 -14.38
C ARG A 33 6.64 37.87 -14.33
N MET A 34 6.65 36.57 -14.10
CA MET A 34 7.83 35.72 -14.14
C MET A 34 8.19 35.23 -15.56
N GLY A 35 7.42 35.63 -16.59
CA GLY A 35 7.66 35.23 -17.97
C GLY A 35 7.25 33.78 -18.28
N LEU A 36 6.35 33.21 -17.50
CA LEU A 36 5.90 31.82 -17.59
C LEU A 36 4.49 31.73 -18.22
N SER A 37 4.16 30.56 -18.75
CA SER A 37 2.81 30.24 -19.24
C SER A 37 1.92 29.79 -18.08
N SER A 38 0.63 30.14 -18.12
CA SER A 38 -0.34 29.72 -17.09
C SER A 38 -1.60 29.10 -17.70
N LEU A 39 -2.05 27.97 -17.16
CA LEU A 39 -3.35 27.36 -17.40
C LEU A 39 -4.24 27.51 -16.16
N ARG A 40 -5.56 27.43 -16.34
CA ARG A 40 -6.54 27.46 -15.25
C ARG A 40 -7.51 26.31 -15.34
N ALA A 41 -7.91 25.82 -14.18
CA ALA A 41 -9.05 24.92 -14.01
C ALA A 41 -9.86 25.38 -12.80
N ALA A 42 -11.19 25.36 -12.92
CA ALA A 42 -12.10 25.68 -11.82
C ALA A 42 -12.56 24.43 -11.04
N SER A 43 -12.08 23.24 -11.43
CA SER A 43 -12.44 21.95 -10.84
C SER A 43 -11.31 20.94 -10.98
N LEU A 44 -11.32 19.88 -10.16
CA LEU A 44 -10.37 18.77 -10.26
C LEU A 44 -10.51 18.04 -11.59
N ALA A 45 -11.74 17.85 -12.07
CA ALA A 45 -12.01 17.20 -13.35
C ALA A 45 -11.35 17.94 -14.53
N GLU A 46 -11.47 19.27 -14.58
CA GLU A 46 -10.84 20.10 -15.61
C GLU A 46 -9.31 20.09 -15.47
N GLY A 47 -8.79 20.18 -14.23
CA GLY A 47 -7.36 20.13 -13.95
C GLY A 47 -6.72 18.82 -14.42
N ARG A 48 -7.38 17.68 -14.17
CA ARG A 48 -6.93 16.36 -14.63
C ARG A 48 -6.89 16.25 -16.15
N LYS A 49 -7.89 16.81 -16.84
CA LYS A 49 -7.92 16.84 -18.30
C LYS A 49 -6.73 17.64 -18.86
N LEU A 50 -6.43 18.80 -18.29
CA LEU A 50 -5.28 19.60 -18.71
C LEU A 50 -3.95 18.90 -18.45
N LEU A 51 -3.82 18.20 -17.32
CA LEU A 51 -2.64 17.40 -16.99
C LEU A 51 -2.43 16.19 -17.92
N SER A 52 -3.48 15.68 -18.58
CA SER A 52 -3.34 14.62 -19.59
C SER A 52 -3.07 15.15 -21.00
N GLU A 53 -3.40 16.40 -21.28
CA GLU A 53 -3.26 17.01 -22.62
C GLU A 53 -2.00 17.88 -22.76
N GLN A 54 -1.46 18.41 -21.66
CA GLN A 54 -0.36 19.39 -21.66
C GLN A 54 0.75 19.00 -20.69
N ASP A 55 1.99 19.35 -21.02
CA ASP A 55 3.10 19.28 -20.08
C ASP A 55 3.04 20.47 -19.11
N VAL A 56 2.90 20.14 -17.82
CA VAL A 56 2.81 21.12 -16.72
C VAL A 56 3.99 20.85 -15.78
N GLU A 57 4.73 21.89 -15.41
CA GLU A 57 5.86 21.79 -14.48
C GLU A 57 5.44 21.95 -13.03
N VAL A 58 4.51 22.87 -12.76
CA VAL A 58 4.05 23.21 -11.40
C VAL A 58 2.54 23.35 -11.38
N VAL A 59 1.90 22.82 -10.34
CA VAL A 59 0.46 22.94 -10.10
C VAL A 59 0.24 23.72 -8.80
N PHE A 60 -0.50 24.82 -8.87
CA PHE A 60 -1.16 25.38 -7.69
C PHE A 60 -2.51 24.71 -7.51
N LEU A 61 -2.76 24.12 -6.34
CA LEU A 61 -3.96 23.33 -6.08
C LEU A 61 -4.68 23.82 -4.83
N ASP A 62 -5.92 24.27 -4.98
CA ASP A 62 -6.80 24.51 -3.84
C ASP A 62 -7.22 23.20 -3.17
N VAL A 63 -7.27 23.21 -1.84
CA VAL A 63 -7.77 22.10 -1.02
C VAL A 63 -9.28 21.93 -1.20
N ARG A 64 -10.03 23.02 -1.32
CA ARG A 64 -11.49 22.96 -1.41
C ARG A 64 -11.94 23.34 -2.81
N LEU A 65 -12.48 22.36 -3.53
CA LEU A 65 -12.99 22.53 -4.89
C LEU A 65 -14.45 22.06 -4.98
N PRO A 66 -15.23 22.55 -5.96
CA PRO A 66 -16.65 22.22 -6.08
C PRO A 66 -16.93 20.73 -6.32
N ASP A 67 -15.94 19.99 -6.84
CA ASP A 67 -16.03 18.57 -7.18
C ASP A 67 -15.23 17.64 -6.23
N GLY A 68 -14.68 18.18 -5.13
CA GLY A 68 -14.03 17.36 -4.09
C GLY A 68 -12.92 18.06 -3.32
N ASN A 69 -12.18 17.28 -2.53
CA ASN A 69 -10.99 17.75 -1.82
C ASN A 69 -9.75 17.58 -2.71
N GLY A 70 -8.97 18.66 -2.88
CA GLY A 70 -7.75 18.66 -3.68
C GLY A 70 -6.69 17.69 -3.16
N LEU A 71 -6.61 17.46 -1.84
CA LEU A 71 -5.65 16.53 -1.24
C LEU A 71 -5.89 15.08 -1.71
N ASP A 72 -7.15 14.69 -1.90
CA ASP A 72 -7.51 13.35 -2.40
C ASP A 72 -7.07 13.16 -3.87
N ALA A 73 -6.86 14.25 -4.61
CA ALA A 73 -6.40 14.21 -6.00
C ALA A 73 -4.87 14.23 -6.15
N LEU A 74 -4.11 14.47 -5.07
CA LEU A 74 -2.65 14.57 -5.11
C LEU A 74 -1.96 13.36 -5.75
N PRO A 75 -2.28 12.09 -5.38
CA PRO A 75 -1.61 10.94 -5.98
C PRO A 75 -1.79 10.88 -7.50
N ALA A 76 -2.97 11.27 -8.00
CA ALA A 76 -3.26 11.29 -9.44
C ALA A 76 -2.54 12.44 -10.17
N ILE A 77 -2.44 13.62 -9.55
CA ILE A 77 -1.76 14.78 -10.12
C ILE A 77 -0.25 14.53 -10.20
N ILE A 78 0.36 14.06 -9.10
CA ILE A 78 1.79 13.74 -9.03
C ILE A 78 2.13 12.57 -9.96
N GLY A 79 1.24 11.59 -10.10
CA GLY A 79 1.38 10.45 -11.00
C GLY A 79 1.13 10.74 -12.49
N SER A 80 0.81 11.98 -12.87
CA SER A 80 0.61 12.37 -14.28
C SER A 80 1.93 12.29 -15.09
N PRO A 81 1.87 12.21 -16.44
CA PRO A 81 3.06 12.00 -17.27
C PRO A 81 4.17 13.05 -17.09
N SER A 82 3.78 14.29 -16.82
CA SER A 82 4.69 15.42 -16.58
C SER A 82 5.27 15.43 -15.15
N SER A 83 4.65 14.71 -14.20
CA SER A 83 5.05 14.62 -12.79
C SER A 83 5.33 15.99 -12.15
N PRO A 84 4.36 16.91 -12.16
CA PRO A 84 4.55 18.30 -11.74
C PRO A 84 4.83 18.40 -10.24
N GLU A 85 5.50 19.48 -9.84
CA GLU A 85 5.62 19.85 -8.43
C GLU A 85 4.33 20.57 -7.99
N VAL A 86 3.74 20.16 -6.87
CA VAL A 86 2.44 20.69 -6.42
C VAL A 86 2.64 21.66 -5.26
N ILE A 87 2.03 22.85 -5.35
CA ILE A 87 1.96 23.84 -4.27
C ILE A 87 0.50 23.94 -3.82
N ILE A 88 0.24 23.63 -2.56
CA ILE A 88 -1.12 23.68 -2.02
C ILE A 88 -1.49 25.12 -1.66
N LEU A 89 -2.72 25.49 -1.99
CA LEU A 89 -3.37 26.72 -1.58
C LEU A 89 -4.49 26.37 -0.61
N THR A 90 -4.55 27.06 0.53
CA THR A 90 -5.57 26.78 1.56
C THR A 90 -6.09 28.05 2.21
N GLY A 91 -7.24 28.01 2.88
CA GLY A 91 -7.69 29.08 3.79
C GLY A 91 -7.03 29.00 5.17
N GLN A 92 -7.29 29.98 6.04
CA GLN A 92 -6.91 29.86 7.45
C GLN A 92 -7.75 28.77 8.15
N GLY A 93 -7.09 27.82 8.84
CA GLY A 93 -7.74 26.98 9.85
C GLY A 93 -7.74 25.46 9.65
N ASP A 94 -6.78 24.88 8.92
CA ASP A 94 -6.69 23.41 8.78
C ASP A 94 -5.25 22.88 8.99
N PRO A 95 -4.83 22.63 10.26
CA PRO A 95 -3.54 22.03 10.57
C PRO A 95 -3.40 20.59 10.03
N ASP A 96 -4.49 19.82 10.04
CA ASP A 96 -4.51 18.42 9.60
C ASP A 96 -4.33 18.32 8.08
N GLY A 97 -4.88 19.27 7.33
CA GLY A 97 -4.66 19.40 5.89
C GLY A 97 -3.21 19.71 5.50
N ALA A 98 -2.44 20.38 6.36
CA ALA A 98 -1.02 20.67 6.10
C ALA A 98 -0.14 19.43 6.29
N GLU A 99 -0.44 18.59 7.29
CA GLU A 99 0.25 17.32 7.51
C GLU A 99 0.02 16.36 6.33
N LEU A 100 -1.23 16.19 5.91
CA LEU A 100 -1.60 15.36 4.74
C LEU A 100 -0.96 15.86 3.44
N ALA A 101 -0.86 17.18 3.26
CA ALA A 101 -0.20 17.77 2.11
C ALA A 101 1.31 17.42 2.08
N ILE A 102 1.99 17.56 3.22
CA ILE A 102 3.42 17.24 3.33
C ILE A 102 3.67 15.73 3.15
N GLU A 103 2.85 14.88 3.77
CA GLU A 103 2.92 13.42 3.57
C GLU A 103 2.66 13.01 2.11
N GLY A 104 1.79 13.76 1.41
CA GLY A 104 1.50 13.59 0.00
C GLY A 104 2.64 14.02 -0.95
N GLY A 105 3.75 14.55 -0.44
CA GLY A 105 4.92 14.91 -1.23
C GLY A 105 4.78 16.22 -2.01
N VAL A 106 3.94 17.16 -1.52
CA VAL A 106 3.83 18.50 -2.12
C VAL A 106 5.11 19.31 -1.89
N TRP A 107 5.38 20.26 -2.79
CA TRP A 107 6.54 21.13 -2.73
C TRP A 107 6.44 22.14 -1.58
N ASP A 108 5.28 22.79 -1.45
CA ASP A 108 5.07 23.87 -0.49
C ASP A 108 3.57 24.05 -0.20
N TYR A 109 3.27 24.80 0.86
CA TYR A 109 1.94 25.06 1.38
C TYR A 109 1.76 26.56 1.62
N LEU A 110 0.85 27.20 0.89
CA LEU A 110 0.60 28.64 0.97
C LEU A 110 -0.80 28.93 1.52
N VAL A 111 -0.86 29.73 2.58
CA VAL A 111 -2.11 30.18 3.19
C VAL A 111 -2.65 31.41 2.46
N LYS A 112 -3.90 31.34 2.00
CA LYS A 112 -4.66 32.45 1.42
C LYS A 112 -5.10 33.42 2.55
N PRO A 113 -4.93 34.74 2.38
CA PRO A 113 -4.28 35.41 1.25
C PRO A 113 -2.75 35.30 1.35
N THR A 114 -2.11 34.78 0.29
CA THR A 114 -0.66 34.64 0.22
C THR A 114 0.00 35.92 -0.29
N SER A 115 1.21 36.21 0.17
CA SER A 115 1.96 37.35 -0.33
C SER A 115 2.53 37.04 -1.73
N ILE A 116 2.50 38.05 -2.61
CA ILE A 116 3.07 37.96 -3.97
C ILE A 116 4.54 37.50 -3.94
N LYS A 117 5.30 37.92 -2.92
CA LYS A 117 6.72 37.55 -2.77
C LYS A 117 6.87 36.07 -2.43
N ASP A 118 6.06 35.56 -1.51
CA ASP A 118 6.14 34.16 -1.08
C ASP A 118 5.69 33.22 -2.20
N THR A 119 4.64 33.58 -2.93
CA THR A 119 4.19 32.83 -4.11
C THR A 119 5.29 32.77 -5.19
N MET A 120 5.92 33.90 -5.51
CA MET A 120 7.01 33.93 -6.50
C MET A 120 8.21 33.09 -6.05
N LEU A 121 8.60 33.21 -4.79
CA LEU A 121 9.74 32.47 -4.25
C LEU A 121 9.49 30.96 -4.25
N SER A 122 8.30 30.53 -3.84
CA SER A 122 7.89 29.12 -3.84
C SER A 122 7.90 28.56 -5.26
N LEU A 123 7.28 29.28 -6.21
CA LEU A 123 7.22 28.90 -7.62
C LEU A 123 8.62 28.82 -8.27
N GLU A 124 9.49 29.81 -8.01
CA GLU A 124 10.85 29.83 -8.57
C GLU A 124 11.65 28.60 -8.11
N ARG A 125 11.58 28.26 -6.82
CA ARG A 125 12.29 27.11 -6.27
C ARG A 125 11.72 25.79 -6.80
N ALA A 126 10.40 25.67 -6.90
CA ALA A 126 9.72 24.50 -7.47
C ALA A 126 10.16 24.26 -8.92
N LEU A 127 10.15 25.31 -9.75
CA LEU A 127 10.58 25.23 -11.16
C LEU A 127 12.05 24.84 -11.28
N LYS A 128 12.92 25.44 -10.48
CA LYS A 128 14.35 25.10 -10.48
C LYS A 128 14.58 23.63 -10.12
N TYR A 129 13.90 23.14 -9.08
CA TYR A 129 13.97 21.73 -8.68
C TYR A 129 13.42 20.82 -9.77
N HIS A 130 12.27 21.15 -10.36
CA HIS A 130 11.67 20.37 -11.45
C HIS A 130 12.58 20.29 -12.68
N GLN A 131 13.23 21.40 -13.06
CA GLN A 131 14.21 21.41 -14.16
C GLN A 131 15.44 20.55 -13.84
N GLN A 132 15.93 20.59 -12.59
CA GLN A 132 17.02 19.73 -12.13
C GLN A 132 16.60 18.25 -12.14
N LYS A 133 15.39 17.92 -11.70
CA LYS A 133 14.81 16.57 -11.74
C LYS A 133 14.62 16.05 -13.17
N LYS A 134 14.16 16.89 -14.10
CA LYS A 134 14.05 16.55 -15.54
C LYS A 134 15.43 16.36 -16.19
N SER A 135 16.40 17.22 -15.90
CA SER A 135 17.76 17.14 -16.46
C SER A 135 18.62 16.04 -15.84
N CYS A 136 18.38 15.72 -14.56
CA CYS A 136 18.96 14.59 -13.84
C CYS A 136 18.03 13.38 -13.83
N LYS A 137 17.06 13.25 -14.75
CA LYS A 137 16.37 11.97 -14.97
C LYS A 137 17.48 10.98 -15.25
N PRO A 138 17.81 10.09 -14.30
CA PRO A 138 18.85 9.13 -14.58
C PRO A 138 18.37 8.34 -15.79
N ALA A 139 19.24 8.08 -16.76
CA ALA A 139 18.94 7.06 -17.76
C ALA A 139 18.31 5.87 -17.02
N PRO A 140 17.16 5.35 -17.49
CA PRO A 140 16.43 4.32 -16.76
C PRO A 140 17.46 3.27 -16.38
N VAL A 141 17.70 3.12 -15.07
CA VAL A 141 18.66 2.13 -14.62
C VAL A 141 18.07 0.84 -15.11
N ALA A 142 18.80 0.15 -15.98
CA ALA A 142 18.52 -1.24 -16.27
C ALA A 142 18.76 -1.98 -14.95
N LEU A 143 17.76 -1.97 -14.08
CA LEU A 143 17.77 -2.76 -12.88
C LEU A 143 17.93 -4.20 -13.35
N ASN A 144 18.88 -4.89 -12.76
CA ASN A 144 18.93 -6.33 -12.86
C ASN A 144 17.72 -6.87 -12.09
N LEU A 145 16.64 -7.13 -12.83
CA LEU A 145 15.37 -7.67 -12.35
C LEU A 145 15.32 -9.20 -12.52
N ASN A 146 16.47 -9.88 -12.53
CA ASN A 146 16.52 -11.33 -12.67
C ASN A 146 15.58 -12.02 -11.67
N GLY A 147 14.56 -12.72 -12.18
CA GLY A 147 13.56 -13.43 -11.39
C GLY A 147 12.43 -12.57 -10.80
N VAL A 148 12.43 -11.25 -11.02
CA VAL A 148 11.32 -10.36 -10.69
C VAL A 148 10.35 -10.34 -11.86
N VAL A 149 9.11 -10.77 -11.60
CA VAL A 149 8.04 -10.83 -12.59
C VAL A 149 6.90 -9.93 -12.13
N GLY A 150 6.41 -9.10 -13.05
CA GLY A 150 5.42 -8.06 -12.76
C GLY A 150 6.06 -6.68 -12.84
N SER A 151 5.92 -6.05 -14.01
CA SER A 151 6.33 -4.66 -14.28
C SER A 151 5.11 -3.78 -14.55
N GLY A 152 3.95 -4.17 -14.03
CA GLY A 152 2.71 -3.42 -14.12
C GLY A 152 2.82 -2.03 -13.50
N SER A 153 1.83 -1.18 -13.79
CA SER A 153 1.73 0.16 -13.22
C SER A 153 1.79 0.14 -11.70
N GLY A 154 1.18 -0.87 -11.05
CA GLY A 154 1.16 -0.99 -9.59
C GLY A 154 2.54 -1.13 -8.93
N MET A 155 3.54 -1.65 -9.65
CA MET A 155 4.89 -1.86 -9.12
C MET A 155 5.89 -0.73 -9.48
N ARG A 156 5.52 0.21 -10.36
CA ARG A 156 6.45 1.22 -10.88
C ARG A 156 7.04 2.10 -9.77
N ALA A 157 6.18 2.63 -8.89
CA ALA A 157 6.62 3.44 -7.75
C ALA A 157 7.53 2.63 -6.79
N CYS A 158 7.26 1.34 -6.61
CA CYS A 158 8.14 0.46 -5.84
C CYS A 158 9.52 0.34 -6.48
N PHE A 159 9.59 0.15 -7.81
CA PHE A 159 10.85 0.02 -8.52
C PHE A 159 11.67 1.31 -8.54
N ASP A 160 11.03 2.47 -8.58
CA ASP A 160 11.72 3.76 -8.47
C ASP A 160 12.40 3.89 -7.10
N LEU A 161 11.71 3.52 -6.03
CA LEU A 161 12.29 3.49 -4.67
C LEU A 161 13.37 2.42 -4.52
N VAL A 162 13.21 1.25 -5.16
CA VAL A 162 14.25 0.20 -5.21
C VAL A 162 15.50 0.73 -5.91
N ALA A 163 15.36 1.47 -7.02
CA ALA A 163 16.49 2.07 -7.72
C ALA A 163 17.18 3.14 -6.86
N GLN A 164 16.41 3.97 -6.14
CA GLN A 164 16.95 4.95 -5.20
C GLN A 164 17.70 4.28 -4.04
N ALA A 165 17.13 3.21 -3.47
CA ALA A 165 17.77 2.42 -2.44
C ALA A 165 19.05 1.79 -2.97
N ALA A 166 19.04 1.14 -4.13
CA ALA A 166 20.19 0.47 -4.70
C ALA A 166 21.41 1.41 -4.89
N ARG A 167 21.17 2.67 -5.27
CA ARG A 167 22.20 3.70 -5.50
C ARG A 167 22.85 4.28 -4.24
N SER A 168 22.28 4.03 -3.07
CA SER A 168 22.77 4.57 -1.80
C SER A 168 23.16 3.44 -0.84
N ASP A 169 24.01 3.75 0.14
CA ASP A 169 24.29 2.87 1.28
C ASP A 169 23.23 3.03 2.41
N ALA A 170 22.17 3.80 2.16
CA ALA A 170 21.09 4.00 3.12
C ALA A 170 20.34 2.67 3.40
N GLY A 171 19.85 2.55 4.63
CA GLY A 171 18.97 1.45 4.99
C GLY A 171 17.61 1.58 4.30
N ALA A 172 16.91 0.46 4.13
CA ALA A 172 15.55 0.46 3.62
C ALA A 172 14.66 -0.46 4.44
N LEU A 173 13.42 -0.03 4.65
CA LEU A 173 12.34 -0.80 5.27
C LEU A 173 11.32 -1.17 4.19
N ILE A 174 11.15 -2.47 3.97
CA ILE A 174 10.23 -3.04 2.98
C ILE A 174 8.99 -3.54 3.71
N THR A 175 7.85 -2.91 3.47
CA THR A 175 6.57 -3.31 4.05
C THR A 175 5.70 -3.99 3.01
N GLY A 176 4.81 -4.87 3.46
CA GLY A 176 3.86 -5.54 2.60
C GLY A 176 3.33 -6.82 3.22
N GLU A 177 2.15 -7.23 2.77
CA GLU A 177 1.52 -8.46 3.24
C GLU A 177 2.42 -9.69 3.03
N THR A 178 2.15 -10.74 3.79
CA THR A 178 2.86 -12.02 3.65
C THR A 178 2.74 -12.53 2.21
N GLY A 179 3.86 -12.97 1.64
CA GLY A 179 3.89 -13.55 0.30
C GLY A 179 3.89 -12.55 -0.86
N THR A 180 4.04 -11.24 -0.61
CA THR A 180 4.12 -10.20 -1.66
C THR A 180 5.47 -10.13 -2.40
N GLY A 181 6.53 -10.72 -1.84
CA GLY A 181 7.88 -10.74 -2.42
C GLY A 181 8.92 -9.83 -1.74
N LYS A 182 8.76 -9.49 -0.46
CA LYS A 182 9.68 -8.62 0.29
C LYS A 182 11.16 -9.03 0.20
N GLU A 183 11.46 -10.31 0.42
CA GLU A 183 12.82 -10.85 0.32
C GLU A 183 13.40 -10.72 -1.10
N LEU A 184 12.59 -11.00 -2.13
CA LEU A 184 13.00 -10.86 -3.52
C LEU A 184 13.37 -9.39 -3.83
N LEU A 185 12.59 -8.44 -3.29
CA LEU A 185 12.87 -7.03 -3.46
C LEU A 185 14.15 -6.60 -2.72
N ALA A 186 14.40 -7.12 -1.51
CA ALA A 186 15.64 -6.89 -0.78
C ALA A 186 16.88 -7.41 -1.54
N ARG A 187 16.78 -8.63 -2.11
CA ARG A 187 17.82 -9.20 -2.97
C ARG A 187 18.04 -8.36 -4.22
N THR A 188 16.98 -7.83 -4.80
CA THR A 188 17.04 -6.92 -5.95
C THR A 188 17.81 -5.63 -5.60
N ILE A 189 17.53 -5.01 -4.45
CA ILE A 189 18.26 -3.82 -3.98
C ILE A 189 19.75 -4.15 -3.84
N HIS A 190 20.08 -5.27 -3.21
CA HIS A 190 21.47 -5.69 -3.02
C HIS A 190 22.20 -5.93 -4.34
N ALA A 191 21.60 -6.71 -5.26
CA ALA A 191 22.17 -7.04 -6.57
C ALA A 191 22.40 -5.82 -7.47
N ASN A 192 21.69 -4.72 -7.22
CA ASN A 192 21.83 -3.46 -7.95
C ASN A 192 22.66 -2.39 -7.20
N SER A 193 23.26 -2.75 -6.05
CA SER A 193 24.04 -1.83 -5.22
C SER A 193 25.55 -1.93 -5.43
N ALA A 194 26.29 -0.95 -4.89
CA ALA A 194 27.76 -1.01 -4.83
C ALA A 194 28.30 -2.25 -4.08
N ARG A 195 27.45 -2.91 -3.28
CA ARG A 195 27.77 -4.10 -2.50
C ARG A 195 27.31 -5.41 -3.16
N ALA A 196 26.89 -5.41 -4.43
CA ALA A 196 26.34 -6.57 -5.12
C ALA A 196 27.26 -7.81 -5.17
N SER A 197 28.59 -7.62 -5.10
CA SER A 197 29.58 -8.70 -5.05
C SER A 197 29.96 -9.14 -3.62
N ARG A 198 29.35 -8.52 -2.60
CA ARG A 198 29.61 -8.77 -1.18
C ARG A 198 28.53 -9.68 -0.59
N PRO A 199 28.71 -10.21 0.64
CA PRO A 199 27.72 -11.10 1.25
C PRO A 199 26.34 -10.45 1.40
N PHE A 200 25.30 -11.23 1.12
CA PHE A 200 23.91 -10.92 1.46
C PHE A 200 23.42 -11.92 2.52
N VAL A 201 23.37 -11.49 3.78
CA VAL A 201 23.04 -12.34 4.92
C VAL A 201 21.59 -12.10 5.32
N VAL A 202 20.79 -13.16 5.32
CA VAL A 202 19.38 -13.13 5.71
C VAL A 202 19.22 -13.58 7.16
N VAL A 203 18.43 -12.86 7.93
CA VAL A 203 18.00 -13.20 9.28
C VAL A 203 16.49 -13.25 9.30
N ASP A 204 15.91 -14.43 9.44
CA ASP A 204 14.47 -14.60 9.66
C ASP A 204 14.18 -14.47 11.16
N CYS A 205 13.61 -13.33 11.56
CA CYS A 205 13.34 -13.02 12.96
C CYS A 205 12.16 -13.82 13.53
N ALA A 206 11.28 -14.35 12.67
CA ALA A 206 10.13 -15.15 13.10
C ALA A 206 10.49 -16.62 13.37
N SER A 207 11.54 -17.14 12.71
CA SER A 207 11.96 -18.54 12.84
C SER A 207 12.80 -18.86 14.10
N LEU A 208 13.31 -17.84 14.78
CA LEU A 208 14.27 -17.98 15.88
C LEU A 208 13.60 -17.74 17.23
N THR A 209 13.89 -18.58 18.21
CA THR A 209 13.45 -18.34 19.60
C THR A 209 14.26 -17.20 20.22
N GLU A 210 13.69 -16.48 21.20
CA GLU A 210 14.30 -15.25 21.77
C GLU A 210 15.78 -15.44 22.17
N ASN A 211 16.11 -16.55 22.83
CA ASN A 211 17.48 -16.86 23.27
C ASN A 211 18.42 -17.20 22.10
N LEU A 212 17.88 -17.75 21.00
CA LEU A 212 18.66 -18.09 19.82
C LEU A 212 18.86 -16.89 18.89
N VAL A 213 17.95 -15.91 18.88
CA VAL A 213 18.08 -14.68 18.10
C VAL A 213 19.36 -13.94 18.48
N GLU A 214 19.61 -13.75 19.77
CA GLU A 214 20.80 -13.03 20.25
C GLU A 214 22.09 -13.74 19.82
N SER A 215 22.16 -15.04 20.08
CA SER A 215 23.30 -15.88 19.70
C SER A 215 23.50 -15.96 18.19
N ALA A 216 22.42 -16.02 17.40
CA ALA A 216 22.51 -16.03 15.95
C ALA A 216 23.02 -14.69 15.40
N LEU A 217 22.52 -13.57 15.93
CA LEU A 217 22.91 -12.23 15.47
C LEU A 217 24.36 -11.87 15.85
N PHE A 218 24.71 -12.00 17.12
CA PHE A 218 25.97 -11.52 17.68
C PHE A 218 27.06 -12.60 17.76
N GLY A 219 26.70 -13.88 17.68
CA GLY A 219 27.61 -14.99 17.91
C GLY A 219 27.89 -15.22 19.40
N HIS A 220 28.60 -16.31 19.70
CA HIS A 220 28.93 -16.68 21.08
C HIS A 220 30.29 -17.37 21.19
N LYS A 221 30.88 -17.29 22.37
CA LYS A 221 32.01 -18.11 22.78
C LYS A 221 31.55 -19.41 23.45
N LYS A 222 32.38 -20.44 23.36
CA LYS A 222 32.17 -21.69 24.08
C LYS A 222 31.93 -21.41 25.57
N GLY A 223 30.87 -21.98 26.12
CA GLY A 223 30.48 -21.82 27.52
C GLY A 223 29.70 -20.54 27.86
N ALA A 224 29.28 -19.75 26.87
CA ALA A 224 28.49 -18.53 27.11
C ALA A 224 27.09 -18.81 27.70
N PHE A 225 26.50 -19.97 27.39
CA PHE A 225 25.22 -20.44 27.94
C PHE A 225 25.15 -21.98 27.90
N THR A 226 24.14 -22.56 28.52
CA THR A 226 23.91 -24.02 28.52
C THR A 226 23.64 -24.53 27.10
N GLY A 227 24.55 -25.35 26.56
CA GLY A 227 24.51 -25.84 25.17
C GLY A 227 25.45 -25.12 24.20
N ALA A 228 26.22 -24.12 24.66
CA ALA A 228 27.26 -23.45 23.87
C ALA A 228 28.55 -24.29 23.82
N ASP A 229 28.50 -25.43 23.12
CA ASP A 229 29.60 -26.40 23.11
C ASP A 229 30.83 -25.95 22.28
N ARG A 230 30.65 -24.97 21.39
CA ARG A 230 31.67 -24.42 20.50
C ARG A 230 31.50 -22.92 20.31
N ASP A 231 32.54 -22.25 19.81
CA ASP A 231 32.43 -20.87 19.33
C ASP A 231 31.55 -20.81 18.07
N SER A 232 30.76 -19.75 17.94
CA SER A 232 29.94 -19.49 16.76
C SER A 232 30.05 -18.03 16.32
N ILE A 233 30.30 -17.83 15.02
CA ILE A 233 30.34 -16.49 14.40
C ILE A 233 28.90 -16.01 14.18
N GLY A 234 28.60 -14.79 14.64
CA GLY A 234 27.28 -14.18 14.47
C GLY A 234 27.02 -13.69 13.04
N LEU A 235 25.74 -13.65 12.66
CA LEU A 235 25.27 -13.20 11.33
C LEU A 235 25.69 -11.76 11.03
N ILE A 236 25.76 -10.89 12.05
CA ILE A 236 26.25 -9.52 11.89
C ILE A 236 27.70 -9.49 11.43
N ARG A 237 28.56 -10.40 11.94
CA ARG A 237 29.95 -10.49 11.50
C ARG A 237 30.06 -11.02 10.08
N THR A 238 29.23 -12.00 9.73
CA THR A 238 29.18 -12.58 8.39
C THR A 238 28.74 -11.56 7.34
N ALA A 239 27.94 -10.56 7.73
CA ALA A 239 27.47 -9.48 6.86
C ALA A 239 28.48 -8.33 6.69
N ASP A 240 29.67 -8.41 7.29
CA ASP A 240 30.68 -7.34 7.24
C ASP A 240 31.09 -7.00 5.79
N GLY A 241 31.09 -5.71 5.46
CA GLY A 241 31.29 -5.20 4.10
C GLY A 241 30.14 -5.49 3.12
N GLY A 242 29.11 -6.22 3.54
CA GLY A 242 27.98 -6.66 2.73
C GLY A 242 26.65 -6.03 3.15
N THR A 243 25.57 -6.82 3.06
CA THR A 243 24.21 -6.44 3.43
C THR A 243 23.62 -7.45 4.41
N LEU A 244 23.07 -6.95 5.52
CA LEU A 244 22.27 -7.71 6.47
C LEU A 244 20.79 -7.43 6.16
N PHE A 245 20.03 -8.47 5.87
CA PHE A 245 18.59 -8.40 5.65
C PHE A 245 17.86 -9.03 6.83
N LEU A 246 17.05 -8.24 7.54
CA LEU A 246 16.17 -8.71 8.61
C LEU A 246 14.77 -8.94 8.05
N ASP A 247 14.36 -10.20 7.87
CA ASP A 247 12.98 -10.53 7.52
C ASP A 247 12.12 -10.61 8.78
N GLU A 248 10.89 -10.11 8.66
CA GLU A 248 9.92 -9.95 9.74
C GLU A 248 10.48 -9.27 11.01
N VAL A 249 11.14 -8.11 10.83
CA VAL A 249 11.80 -7.34 11.91
C VAL A 249 10.88 -6.99 13.10
N GLY A 250 9.56 -6.99 12.89
CA GLY A 250 8.57 -6.79 13.94
C GLY A 250 8.58 -7.91 15.00
N GLU A 251 9.10 -9.08 14.69
CA GLU A 251 9.22 -10.21 15.62
C GLU A 251 10.46 -10.13 16.52
N LEU A 252 11.31 -9.11 16.37
CA LEU A 252 12.48 -8.94 17.24
C LEU A 252 12.05 -8.61 18.68
N PRO A 253 12.57 -9.34 19.70
CA PRO A 253 12.31 -9.01 21.10
C PRO A 253 12.88 -7.63 21.48
N LEU A 254 12.21 -6.91 22.40
CA LEU A 254 12.61 -5.55 22.83
C LEU A 254 14.05 -5.46 23.35
N THR A 255 14.53 -6.50 24.04
CA THR A 255 15.90 -6.60 24.54
C THR A 255 16.90 -6.59 23.39
N ILE A 256 16.62 -7.36 22.33
CA ILE A 256 17.43 -7.44 21.13
C ILE A 256 17.34 -6.15 20.32
N GLN A 257 16.17 -5.52 20.23
CA GLN A 257 16.01 -4.22 19.56
C GLN A 257 16.97 -3.16 20.14
N LYS A 258 17.11 -3.11 21.47
CA LYS A 258 18.05 -2.19 22.15
C LYS A 258 19.50 -2.51 21.80
N ALA A 259 19.90 -3.78 21.87
CA ALA A 259 21.27 -4.20 21.55
C ALA A 259 21.59 -3.91 20.07
N PHE A 260 20.66 -4.24 19.17
CA PHE A 260 20.81 -4.05 17.74
C PHE A 260 20.91 -2.58 17.36
N LEU A 261 20.10 -1.69 17.97
CA LEU A 261 20.22 -0.25 17.76
C LEU A 261 21.64 0.26 18.04
N ARG A 262 22.26 -0.22 19.14
CA ARG A 262 23.63 0.14 19.49
C ARG A 262 24.61 -0.29 18.40
N VAL A 263 24.43 -1.48 17.82
CA VAL A 263 25.25 -1.94 16.68
C VAL A 263 25.08 -1.06 15.45
N LEU A 264 23.86 -0.61 15.15
CA LEU A 264 23.59 0.27 14.01
C LEU A 264 24.22 1.66 14.15
N GLN A 265 24.44 2.11 15.39
CA GLN A 265 25.05 3.39 15.70
C GLN A 265 26.57 3.29 15.81
N GLU A 266 27.08 2.35 16.58
CA GLU A 266 28.50 2.22 16.91
C GLU A 266 29.28 1.36 15.89
N LYS A 267 28.59 0.57 15.05
CA LYS A 267 29.17 -0.45 14.17
C LYS A 267 30.04 -1.47 14.90
N ARG A 268 29.78 -1.62 16.21
CA ARG A 268 30.49 -2.47 17.15
C ARG A 268 29.51 -3.27 17.97
N PHE A 269 29.89 -4.49 18.32
CA PHE A 269 29.11 -5.38 19.15
C PHE A 269 30.03 -6.36 19.87
N ARG A 270 29.50 -7.04 20.88
CA ARG A 270 30.23 -8.03 21.67
C ARG A 270 29.52 -9.37 21.52
N PRO A 271 30.20 -10.44 21.07
CA PRO A 271 29.64 -11.79 21.10
C PRO A 271 29.29 -12.21 22.54
N LEU A 272 28.30 -13.08 22.69
CA LEU A 272 27.91 -13.59 24.01
C LEU A 272 29.08 -14.32 24.67
N GLY A 273 29.36 -13.97 25.93
CA GLY A 273 30.46 -14.56 26.70
C GLY A 273 31.85 -14.08 26.30
N ASP A 274 31.98 -13.16 25.35
CA ASP A 274 33.26 -12.52 25.00
C ASP A 274 33.41 -11.19 25.73
N VAL A 275 34.63 -10.76 26.01
CA VAL A 275 34.93 -9.44 26.60
C VAL A 275 35.34 -8.42 25.52
N HIS A 276 35.76 -8.90 24.36
CA HIS A 276 36.25 -8.06 23.27
C HIS A 276 35.13 -7.60 22.35
N GLU A 277 35.15 -6.32 21.98
CA GLU A 277 34.25 -5.76 20.97
C GLU A 277 34.75 -6.07 19.57
N THR A 278 33.84 -6.46 18.69
CA THR A 278 34.05 -6.72 17.27
C THR A 278 33.35 -5.65 16.44
N THR A 279 33.95 -5.22 15.33
CA THR A 279 33.35 -4.29 14.36
C THR A 279 32.70 -5.01 13.19
N SER A 280 31.64 -4.44 12.64
CA SER A 280 31.07 -4.87 11.35
C SER A 280 30.44 -3.69 10.62
N ASP A 281 30.89 -3.40 9.40
CA ASP A 281 30.25 -2.45 8.51
C ASP A 281 29.35 -3.13 7.48
N PHE A 282 28.10 -3.33 7.87
CA PHE A 282 27.05 -3.84 6.98
C PHE A 282 26.06 -2.73 6.63
N ARG A 283 25.49 -2.85 5.43
CA ARG A 283 24.26 -2.16 5.05
C ARG A 283 23.06 -2.91 5.62
N LEU A 284 22.07 -2.21 6.15
CA LEU A 284 20.86 -2.83 6.69
C LEU A 284 19.68 -2.73 5.72
N LEU A 285 19.03 -3.85 5.43
CA LEU A 285 17.69 -3.91 4.85
C LEU A 285 16.77 -4.61 5.85
N ALA A 286 15.54 -4.16 5.99
CA ALA A 286 14.56 -4.79 6.87
C ALA A 286 13.23 -4.99 6.14
N ALA A 287 12.49 -6.02 6.52
CA ALA A 287 11.16 -6.27 6.01
C ALA A 287 10.17 -6.62 7.14
N THR A 288 8.89 -6.31 6.94
CA THR A 288 7.83 -6.67 7.88
C THR A 288 6.47 -6.69 7.19
N ASN A 289 5.57 -7.57 7.64
CA ASN A 289 4.14 -7.51 7.33
C ASN A 289 3.31 -6.77 8.40
N ARG A 290 3.91 -6.37 9.52
CA ARG A 290 3.23 -5.71 10.65
C ARG A 290 3.31 -4.19 10.57
N ASN A 291 2.34 -3.51 11.18
CA ASN A 291 2.38 -2.07 11.36
C ASN A 291 3.29 -1.71 12.54
N LEU A 292 4.54 -1.35 12.25
CA LEU A 292 5.52 -0.99 13.28
C LEU A 292 5.14 0.28 14.06
N ALA A 293 4.41 1.23 13.45
CA ALA A 293 3.98 2.44 14.15
C ALA A 293 2.99 2.09 15.27
N ALA A 294 1.99 1.25 14.98
CA ALA A 294 1.07 0.73 15.99
C ALA A 294 1.80 -0.08 17.08
N MET A 295 2.84 -0.84 16.72
CA MET A 295 3.65 -1.58 17.70
C MET A 295 4.44 -0.67 18.63
N VAL A 296 4.88 0.50 18.16
CA VAL A 296 5.52 1.54 18.98
C VAL A 296 4.53 2.11 20.00
N GLU A 297 3.32 2.44 19.57
CA GLU A 297 2.25 2.92 20.46
C GLU A 297 1.91 1.90 21.56
N GLN A 298 1.95 0.61 21.21
CA GLN A 298 1.71 -0.51 22.13
C GLN A 298 2.93 -0.85 23.00
N GLY A 299 4.07 -0.17 22.82
CA GLY A 299 5.32 -0.44 23.57
C GLY A 299 6.01 -1.76 23.21
N SER A 300 5.60 -2.43 22.13
CA SER A 300 6.18 -3.70 21.65
C SER A 300 7.31 -3.51 20.63
N PHE A 301 7.51 -2.28 20.15
CA PHE A 301 8.62 -1.90 19.29
C PHE A 301 9.20 -0.55 19.71
N ARG A 302 10.51 -0.36 19.56
CA ARG A 302 11.16 0.90 19.94
C ARG A 302 11.06 1.94 18.83
N SER A 303 10.67 3.17 19.21
CA SER A 303 10.57 4.30 18.29
C SER A 303 11.92 4.70 17.67
N ASP A 304 13.00 4.64 18.46
CA ASP A 304 14.36 4.97 18.01
C ASP A 304 14.89 3.99 16.95
N LEU A 305 14.61 2.69 17.10
CA LEU A 305 14.91 1.69 16.10
C LEU A 305 14.08 1.90 14.83
N LEU A 306 12.76 2.14 14.96
CA LEU A 306 11.90 2.40 13.80
C LEU A 306 12.41 3.57 12.97
N PHE A 307 12.80 4.67 13.62
CA PHE A 307 13.37 5.84 12.96
C PHE A 307 14.65 5.49 12.19
N ARG A 308 15.52 4.63 12.76
CA ARG A 308 16.76 4.20 12.10
C ARG A 308 16.52 3.25 10.92
N LEU A 309 15.49 2.41 10.98
CA LEU A 309 15.10 1.49 9.90
C LEU A 309 14.43 2.23 8.74
N LYS A 310 13.60 3.23 9.03
CA LYS A 310 12.73 3.93 8.07
C LYS A 310 13.46 5.07 7.33
N THR A 311 14.65 4.80 6.78
CA THR A 311 15.35 5.79 5.93
C THR A 311 14.75 5.86 4.53
N ILE A 312 14.53 4.69 3.90
CA ILE A 312 13.75 4.56 2.66
C ILE A 312 12.64 3.56 2.95
N LEU A 313 11.38 3.96 2.82
CA LEU A 313 10.22 3.09 2.99
C LEU A 313 9.74 2.60 1.63
N ILE A 314 9.64 1.29 1.45
CA ILE A 314 9.15 0.67 0.22
C ILE A 314 7.95 -0.21 0.56
N THR A 315 6.75 0.22 0.18
CA THR A 315 5.51 -0.52 0.43
C THR A 315 5.13 -1.33 -0.80
N ILE A 316 5.15 -2.66 -0.70
CA ILE A 316 4.75 -3.55 -1.79
C ILE A 316 3.23 -3.72 -1.78
N PRO A 317 2.53 -3.39 -2.89
CA PRO A 317 1.10 -3.60 -2.97
C PRO A 317 0.73 -5.10 -2.98
N PRO A 318 -0.38 -5.47 -2.33
CA PRO A 318 -0.90 -6.83 -2.39
C PRO A 318 -1.33 -7.19 -3.81
N LEU A 319 -1.34 -8.49 -4.13
CA LEU A 319 -1.58 -8.99 -5.49
C LEU A 319 -2.95 -8.56 -6.05
N ARG A 320 -3.96 -8.40 -5.18
CA ARG A 320 -5.29 -7.91 -5.54
C ARG A 320 -5.32 -6.47 -6.10
N GLU A 321 -4.32 -5.66 -5.79
CA GLU A 321 -4.17 -4.28 -6.28
C GLU A 321 -3.34 -4.19 -7.57
N ARG A 322 -2.81 -5.32 -8.04
CA ARG A 322 -2.00 -5.45 -9.27
C ARG A 322 -2.42 -6.67 -10.09
N PRO A 323 -3.69 -6.76 -10.53
CA PRO A 323 -4.19 -7.91 -11.29
C PRO A 323 -3.46 -8.12 -12.62
N GLU A 324 -2.84 -7.07 -13.19
CA GLU A 324 -2.03 -7.18 -14.41
C GLU A 324 -0.81 -8.11 -14.24
N ASP A 325 -0.31 -8.30 -13.03
CA ASP A 325 0.87 -9.13 -12.76
C ASP A 325 0.53 -10.62 -12.66
N ILE A 326 -0.75 -11.00 -12.45
CA ILE A 326 -1.19 -12.38 -12.23
C ILE A 326 -0.85 -13.28 -13.41
N LYS A 327 -1.13 -12.83 -14.64
CA LYS A 327 -0.87 -13.63 -15.85
C LYS A 327 0.63 -13.86 -16.10
N PRO A 328 1.49 -12.82 -16.10
CA PRO A 328 2.94 -13.00 -16.17
C PRO A 328 3.50 -13.91 -15.07
N LEU A 329 3.06 -13.74 -13.82
CA LEU A 329 3.48 -14.56 -12.68
C LEU A 329 3.11 -16.03 -12.88
N ALA A 330 1.89 -16.30 -13.32
CA ALA A 330 1.42 -17.66 -13.56
C ALA A 330 2.20 -18.36 -14.67
N MET A 331 2.41 -17.66 -15.79
CA MET A 331 3.21 -18.18 -16.91
C MET A 331 4.64 -18.48 -16.49
N TYR A 332 5.29 -17.54 -15.79
CA TYR A 332 6.64 -17.73 -15.28
C TYR A 332 6.76 -18.94 -14.37
N HIS A 333 5.85 -19.08 -13.41
CA HIS A 333 5.92 -20.16 -12.44
C HIS A 333 5.70 -21.54 -13.07
N VAL A 334 4.66 -21.68 -13.91
CA VAL A 334 4.34 -22.96 -14.58
C VAL A 334 5.44 -23.37 -15.56
N ASN A 335 6.02 -22.44 -16.31
CA ASN A 335 7.16 -22.76 -17.19
C ASN A 335 8.34 -23.30 -16.37
N ARG A 336 8.64 -22.67 -15.23
CA ARG A 336 9.69 -23.15 -14.31
C ARG A 336 9.38 -24.54 -13.74
N LEU A 337 8.11 -24.86 -13.49
CA LEU A 337 7.70 -26.22 -13.12
C LEU A 337 7.92 -27.18 -14.30
N CYS A 338 7.54 -26.81 -15.52
CA CYS A 338 7.77 -27.64 -16.71
C CYS A 338 9.26 -27.97 -16.88
N ASP A 339 10.14 -26.96 -16.78
CA ASP A 339 11.59 -27.14 -16.84
C ASP A 339 12.11 -28.05 -15.71
N ARG A 340 11.62 -27.85 -14.48
CA ARG A 340 12.02 -28.65 -13.31
C ARG A 340 11.63 -30.13 -13.42
N TYR A 341 10.45 -30.40 -13.98
CA TYR A 341 9.93 -31.76 -14.15
C TYR A 341 10.30 -32.39 -15.51
N GLY A 342 10.99 -31.64 -16.40
CA GLY A 342 11.41 -32.12 -17.71
C GLY A 342 10.25 -32.40 -18.66
N VAL A 343 9.14 -31.66 -18.54
CA VAL A 343 7.95 -31.82 -19.39
C VAL A 343 7.79 -30.63 -20.35
N PRO A 344 7.11 -30.80 -21.50
CA PRO A 344 6.82 -29.69 -22.39
C PRO A 344 5.98 -28.60 -21.73
N ASN A 345 6.19 -27.35 -22.14
CA ASN A 345 5.42 -26.21 -21.65
C ASN A 345 3.91 -26.43 -21.84
N LYS A 346 3.15 -26.19 -20.78
CA LYS A 346 1.69 -26.26 -20.79
C LYS A 346 1.10 -24.94 -21.26
N GLY A 347 0.05 -25.02 -22.07
CA GLY A 347 -0.83 -23.91 -22.37
C GLY A 347 -1.76 -23.59 -21.20
N PHE A 348 -2.46 -22.46 -21.31
CA PHE A 348 -3.42 -21.99 -20.32
C PHE A 348 -4.76 -21.77 -21.00
N ASP A 349 -5.81 -22.31 -20.41
CA ASP A 349 -7.17 -22.00 -20.82
C ASP A 349 -7.53 -20.54 -20.44
N PRO A 350 -8.27 -19.78 -21.27
CA PRO A 350 -8.67 -18.42 -20.93
C PRO A 350 -9.50 -18.33 -19.64
N GLU A 351 -10.39 -19.29 -19.37
CA GLU A 351 -11.27 -19.31 -18.19
C GLU A 351 -10.43 -19.43 -16.91
N LEU A 352 -9.31 -20.16 -16.96
CA LEU A 352 -8.37 -20.24 -15.83
C LEU A 352 -7.93 -18.84 -15.37
N PHE A 353 -7.61 -17.93 -16.29
CA PHE A 353 -7.18 -16.58 -15.91
C PHE A 353 -8.31 -15.74 -15.33
N ASP A 354 -9.56 -16.00 -15.69
CA ASP A 354 -10.71 -15.32 -15.09
C ASP A 354 -10.87 -15.73 -13.62
N TYR A 355 -10.72 -17.03 -13.31
CA TYR A 355 -10.66 -17.51 -11.92
C TYR A 355 -9.48 -16.91 -11.16
N LEU A 356 -8.28 -16.89 -11.77
CA LEU A 356 -7.09 -16.36 -11.12
C LEU A 356 -7.22 -14.84 -10.85
N ARG A 357 -7.85 -14.06 -11.73
CA ARG A 357 -8.07 -12.62 -11.50
C ARG A 357 -9.19 -12.33 -10.50
N ALA A 358 -10.20 -13.20 -10.42
CA ALA A 358 -11.35 -13.00 -9.55
C ALA A 358 -11.05 -13.31 -8.08
N TYR A 359 -10.05 -14.15 -7.79
CA TYR A 359 -9.66 -14.49 -6.44
C TYR A 359 -8.84 -13.37 -5.76
N SER A 360 -9.00 -13.21 -4.45
CA SER A 360 -8.41 -12.08 -3.69
C SER A 360 -6.95 -12.29 -3.27
N TRP A 361 -6.45 -13.52 -3.32
CA TRP A 361 -5.06 -13.88 -2.97
C TRP A 361 -4.60 -13.38 -1.60
N PRO A 362 -5.23 -13.80 -0.48
CA PRO A 362 -4.80 -13.41 0.87
C PRO A 362 -3.33 -13.77 1.19
N GLY A 363 -2.78 -14.83 0.60
CA GLY A 363 -1.36 -15.19 0.69
C GLY A 363 -0.50 -14.68 -0.47
N ASN A 364 -1.05 -13.77 -1.28
CA ASN A 364 -0.38 -13.07 -2.39
C ASN A 364 0.32 -14.04 -3.36
N VAL A 365 1.55 -13.71 -3.80
CA VAL A 365 2.30 -14.49 -4.80
C VAL A 365 2.66 -15.88 -4.28
N ARG A 366 2.92 -16.02 -2.97
CA ARG A 366 3.22 -17.32 -2.35
C ARG A 366 2.05 -18.28 -2.46
N GLU A 367 0.83 -17.81 -2.20
CA GLU A 367 -0.38 -18.61 -2.38
C GLU A 367 -0.65 -18.91 -3.85
N LEU A 368 -0.52 -17.91 -4.74
CA LEU A 368 -0.67 -18.09 -6.18
C LEU A 368 0.23 -19.22 -6.70
N PHE A 369 1.51 -19.21 -6.33
CA PHE A 369 2.46 -20.24 -6.76
C PHE A 369 2.10 -21.62 -6.21
N ASN A 370 1.74 -21.72 -4.94
CA ASN A 370 1.29 -22.99 -4.35
C ASN A 370 0.04 -23.54 -5.06
N VAL A 371 -0.93 -22.67 -5.37
CA VAL A 371 -2.15 -23.03 -6.10
C VAL A 371 -1.84 -23.50 -7.52
N LEU A 372 -0.93 -22.82 -8.22
CA LEU A 372 -0.50 -23.21 -9.56
C LEU A 372 0.31 -24.50 -9.56
N GLU A 373 1.12 -24.76 -8.55
CA GLU A 373 1.85 -26.03 -8.39
C GLU A 373 0.87 -27.19 -8.17
N MET A 374 -0.13 -27.01 -7.31
CA MET A 374 -1.21 -28.00 -7.14
C MET A 374 -1.98 -28.23 -8.44
N ALA A 375 -2.31 -27.17 -9.19
CA ALA A 375 -2.99 -27.29 -10.48
C ALA A 375 -2.12 -27.96 -11.54
N PHE A 376 -0.81 -27.68 -11.54
CA PHE A 376 0.16 -28.34 -12.41
C PHE A 376 0.19 -29.84 -12.16
N VAL A 377 0.31 -30.26 -10.89
CA VAL A 377 0.28 -31.68 -10.50
C VAL A 377 -1.06 -32.32 -10.86
N SER A 378 -2.17 -31.65 -10.56
CA SER A 378 -3.52 -32.16 -10.86
C SER A 378 -3.77 -32.30 -12.36
N SER A 379 -3.10 -31.52 -13.21
CA SER A 379 -3.27 -31.59 -14.67
C SER A 379 -2.63 -32.82 -15.31
N GLY A 380 -1.75 -33.53 -14.59
CA GLY A 380 -1.04 -34.71 -15.11
C GLY A 380 -0.35 -34.44 -16.45
N GLU A 381 -0.63 -35.28 -17.44
CA GLU A 381 -0.06 -35.19 -18.80
C GLU A 381 -0.78 -34.17 -19.70
N SER A 382 -1.83 -33.49 -19.21
CA SER A 382 -2.55 -32.50 -20.02
C SER A 382 -1.60 -31.41 -20.53
N LYS A 383 -1.72 -31.08 -21.81
CA LYS A 383 -0.96 -29.97 -22.42
C LYS A 383 -1.51 -28.60 -22.04
N VAL A 384 -2.68 -28.53 -21.40
CA VAL A 384 -3.36 -27.27 -21.04
C VAL A 384 -3.79 -27.31 -19.58
N LEU A 385 -3.57 -26.20 -18.86
CA LEU A 385 -4.13 -25.96 -17.55
C LEU A 385 -5.53 -25.33 -17.68
N TYR A 386 -6.51 -26.02 -17.10
CA TYR A 386 -7.91 -25.59 -17.04
C TYR A 386 -8.29 -25.16 -15.63
N ALA A 387 -9.34 -24.36 -15.50
CA ALA A 387 -9.90 -23.94 -14.21
C ALA A 387 -10.26 -25.13 -13.31
N MET A 388 -10.62 -26.28 -13.88
CA MET A 388 -10.95 -27.50 -13.12
C MET A 388 -9.77 -28.07 -12.33
N HIS A 389 -8.53 -27.78 -12.73
CA HIS A 389 -7.32 -28.23 -12.03
C HIS A 389 -7.01 -27.37 -10.80
N LEU A 390 -7.64 -26.20 -10.65
CA LEU A 390 -7.47 -25.38 -9.45
C LEU A 390 -8.07 -26.09 -8.23
N PRO A 391 -7.51 -25.87 -7.02
CA PRO A 391 -8.08 -26.35 -5.77
C PRO A 391 -9.54 -25.92 -5.60
N ASN A 392 -10.32 -26.78 -4.94
CA ASN A 392 -11.74 -26.56 -4.74
C ASN A 392 -12.01 -25.28 -3.95
N GLU A 393 -11.15 -24.91 -2.99
CA GLU A 393 -11.31 -23.70 -2.18
C GLU A 393 -11.32 -22.43 -3.04
N VAL A 394 -10.39 -22.34 -4.00
CA VAL A 394 -10.29 -21.22 -4.94
C VAL A 394 -11.49 -21.18 -5.86
N ARG A 395 -11.88 -22.34 -6.43
CA ARG A 395 -13.04 -22.45 -7.33
C ARG A 395 -14.33 -22.07 -6.61
N ILE A 396 -14.57 -22.60 -5.41
CA ILE A 396 -15.75 -22.30 -4.59
C ILE A 396 -15.80 -20.82 -4.21
N ALA A 397 -14.68 -20.22 -3.82
CA ALA A 397 -14.64 -18.80 -3.46
C ALA A 397 -15.01 -17.90 -4.65
N VAL A 398 -14.47 -18.17 -5.83
CA VAL A 398 -14.80 -17.43 -7.06
C VAL A 398 -16.27 -17.65 -7.44
N THR A 399 -16.76 -18.89 -7.46
CA THR A 399 -18.17 -19.19 -7.79
C THR A 399 -19.13 -18.51 -6.82
N ARG A 400 -18.86 -18.52 -5.51
CA ARG A 400 -19.67 -17.80 -4.51
C ARG A 400 -19.68 -16.29 -4.78
N ALA A 401 -18.52 -15.69 -5.04
CA ALA A 401 -18.42 -14.27 -5.34
C ALA A 401 -19.21 -13.89 -6.61
N SER A 402 -19.18 -14.71 -7.65
CA SER A 402 -19.93 -14.51 -8.89
C SER A 402 -21.44 -14.64 -8.68
N LEU A 403 -21.90 -15.62 -7.89
CA LEU A 403 -23.32 -15.78 -7.54
C LEU A 403 -23.84 -14.59 -6.72
N HIS A 404 -23.09 -14.12 -5.72
CA HIS A 404 -23.46 -12.95 -4.94
C HIS A 404 -23.51 -11.65 -5.76
N LYS A 405 -22.64 -11.49 -6.76
CA LYS A 405 -22.73 -10.39 -7.73
C LYS A 405 -23.99 -10.50 -8.58
N GLY A 406 -24.29 -11.69 -9.09
CA GLY A 406 -25.52 -11.98 -9.87
C GLY A 406 -26.80 -11.65 -9.11
N THR A 407 -26.89 -12.03 -7.82
CA THR A 407 -28.05 -11.72 -6.96
C THR A 407 -28.20 -10.22 -6.67
N ARG A 408 -27.08 -9.48 -6.54
CA ARG A 408 -27.12 -8.01 -6.35
C ARG A 408 -27.53 -7.26 -7.62
N THR A 409 -27.10 -7.69 -8.81
CA THR A 409 -27.61 -7.13 -10.08
C THR A 409 -29.10 -7.41 -10.26
N ALA A 410 -29.55 -8.63 -9.98
CA ALA A 410 -30.98 -8.97 -10.04
C ALA A 410 -31.84 -8.17 -9.03
N GLN A 411 -31.32 -7.91 -7.83
CA GLN A 411 -31.98 -7.06 -6.84
C GLN A 411 -31.95 -5.57 -7.20
N ASN A 412 -30.89 -5.08 -7.86
CA ASN A 412 -30.82 -3.69 -8.32
C ASN A 412 -31.72 -3.42 -9.54
N ASP A 413 -31.87 -4.39 -10.45
CA ASP A 413 -32.80 -4.28 -11.58
C ASP A 413 -34.27 -4.34 -11.12
N LEU A 414 -34.56 -5.07 -10.03
CA LEU A 414 -35.88 -5.06 -9.38
C LEU A 414 -36.11 -3.80 -8.50
N ALA A 415 -35.06 -3.18 -7.98
CA ALA A 415 -35.15 -1.96 -7.16
C ALA A 415 -35.39 -0.67 -7.96
N GLN A 416 -35.16 -0.67 -9.29
CA GLN A 416 -35.42 0.49 -10.15
C GLN A 416 -36.91 0.68 -10.54
N GLN A 417 -37.83 -0.16 -10.04
CA GLN A 417 -39.28 -0.02 -10.27
C GLN A 417 -40.13 0.20 -9.01
N ALA A 418 -39.52 0.47 -7.85
CA ALA A 418 -40.25 0.82 -6.64
C ALA A 418 -40.00 2.29 -6.25
N PRO A 419 -41.04 3.08 -5.90
CA PRO A 419 -40.83 4.45 -5.42
C PRO A 419 -40.04 4.42 -4.11
N ALA A 420 -38.89 5.10 -4.11
CA ALA A 420 -37.97 5.17 -2.99
C ALA A 420 -38.61 5.90 -1.80
N ALA A 421 -39.04 5.14 -0.79
CA ALA A 421 -39.24 5.67 0.56
C ALA A 421 -37.87 5.66 1.26
N ALA A 422 -37.25 6.83 1.36
CA ALA A 422 -35.96 7.01 2.00
C ALA A 422 -36.03 6.62 3.49
N LEU A 423 -35.26 5.60 3.88
CA LEU A 423 -34.93 5.34 5.28
C LEU A 423 -33.81 6.31 5.68
N THR A 424 -34.18 7.46 6.24
CA THR A 424 -33.24 8.28 7.00
C THR A 424 -32.86 7.53 8.30
N PRO A 425 -31.57 7.33 8.60
CA PRO A 425 -31.17 6.82 9.92
C PRO A 425 -31.58 7.83 11.00
N PRO A 426 -32.13 7.39 12.14
CA PRO A 426 -32.43 8.31 13.23
C PRO A 426 -31.11 8.83 13.82
N THR A 427 -30.99 10.15 13.88
CA THR A 427 -29.98 10.85 14.67
C THR A 427 -30.08 10.43 16.13
N VAL A 428 -29.01 9.86 16.67
CA VAL A 428 -28.91 9.51 18.09
C VAL A 428 -28.64 10.80 18.87
N GLU A 429 -29.70 11.40 19.42
CA GLU A 429 -29.53 12.37 20.50
C GLU A 429 -28.91 11.64 21.71
N SER A 430 -27.63 11.91 21.92
CA SER A 430 -26.84 11.31 22.98
C SER A 430 -27.14 12.03 24.30
N GLY A 431 -27.74 11.31 25.25
CA GLY A 431 -27.79 11.77 26.64
C GLY A 431 -28.88 11.14 27.50
N SER A 432 -28.84 9.83 27.74
CA SER A 432 -29.35 9.19 29.00
C SER A 432 -29.51 7.67 28.92
N MET A 433 -29.50 7.05 27.73
CA MET A 433 -29.77 5.61 27.61
C MET A 433 -28.51 4.77 27.67
N THR A 434 -28.54 3.69 28.44
CA THR A 434 -27.50 2.65 28.44
C THR A 434 -27.54 1.86 27.13
N LEU A 435 -26.42 1.23 26.74
CA LEU A 435 -26.32 0.38 25.53
C LEU A 435 -27.43 -0.69 25.49
N ARG A 436 -27.80 -1.23 26.66
CA ARG A 436 -28.84 -2.24 26.79
C ARG A 436 -30.23 -1.68 26.47
N GLU A 437 -30.52 -0.46 26.93
CA GLU A 437 -31.79 0.24 26.65
C GLU A 437 -31.88 0.68 25.20
N TYR A 438 -30.80 1.23 24.64
CA TYR A 438 -30.73 1.61 23.23
C TYR A 438 -30.97 0.41 22.32
N LYS A 439 -30.28 -0.71 22.57
CA LYS A 439 -30.49 -1.95 21.81
C LYS A 439 -31.93 -2.44 21.91
N THR A 440 -32.52 -2.41 23.10
CA THR A 440 -33.91 -2.85 23.34
C THR A 440 -34.92 -1.94 22.64
N SER A 441 -34.66 -0.62 22.58
CA SER A 441 -35.50 0.35 21.88
C SER A 441 -35.45 0.17 20.36
N MET A 442 -34.25 0.00 19.79
CA MET A 442 -34.08 -0.23 18.35
C MET A 442 -34.66 -1.59 17.92
N GLU A 443 -34.52 -2.63 18.77
CA GLU A 443 -35.11 -3.95 18.54
C GLU A 443 -36.65 -3.87 18.49
N LYS A 444 -37.26 -3.08 19.37
CA LYS A 444 -38.72 -2.82 19.36
C LYS A 444 -39.16 -2.05 18.10
N ASP A 445 -38.50 -0.93 17.81
CA ASP A 445 -38.83 -0.06 16.67
C ASP A 445 -38.70 -0.79 15.32
N TYR A 446 -37.68 -1.63 15.20
CA TYR A 446 -37.54 -2.53 14.05
C TYR A 446 -38.71 -3.50 13.91
N LEU A 447 -39.13 -4.16 15.00
CA LEU A 447 -40.22 -5.14 14.96
C LEU A 447 -41.59 -4.50 14.64
N GLU A 448 -41.86 -3.31 15.16
CA GLU A 448 -43.09 -2.56 14.87
C GLU A 448 -43.16 -2.12 13.40
N LYS A 449 -42.04 -1.64 12.85
CA LYS A 449 -41.92 -1.29 11.42
C LYS A 449 -42.00 -2.52 10.52
N LEU A 450 -41.39 -3.63 10.92
CA LEU A 450 -41.46 -4.90 10.22
C LEU A 450 -42.91 -5.41 10.17
N SER A 451 -43.63 -5.38 11.30
CA SER A 451 -45.02 -5.82 11.36
C SER A 451 -45.95 -4.93 10.51
N ALA A 452 -45.72 -3.61 10.51
CA ALA A 452 -46.50 -2.66 9.72
C ALA A 452 -46.26 -2.80 8.21
N THR A 453 -45.01 -3.02 7.80
CA THR A 453 -44.63 -3.13 6.38
C THR A 453 -45.08 -4.46 5.77
N CYS A 454 -45.04 -5.54 6.56
CA CYS A 454 -45.45 -6.88 6.13
C CYS A 454 -46.94 -7.19 6.41
N GLY A 455 -47.73 -6.21 6.87
CA GLY A 455 -49.16 -6.39 7.11
C GLY A 455 -49.51 -7.45 8.19
N ASN A 456 -48.60 -7.68 9.15
CA ASN A 456 -48.66 -8.76 10.15
C ASN A 456 -48.64 -10.21 9.59
N ASP A 457 -48.25 -10.41 8.34
CA ASP A 457 -48.01 -11.76 7.79
C ASP A 457 -46.69 -12.33 8.32
N VAL A 458 -46.78 -13.44 9.05
CA VAL A 458 -45.64 -14.08 9.71
C VAL A 458 -44.61 -14.60 8.70
N ASP A 459 -45.03 -15.14 7.56
CA ASP A 459 -44.09 -15.70 6.58
C ASP A 459 -43.34 -14.58 5.83
N ALA A 460 -44.03 -13.48 5.55
CA ALA A 460 -43.40 -12.27 5.00
C ALA A 460 -42.40 -11.64 6.00
N MET A 461 -42.76 -11.60 7.30
CA MET A 461 -41.87 -11.09 8.35
C MET A 461 -40.62 -11.97 8.54
N LEU A 462 -40.74 -13.30 8.42
CA LEU A 462 -39.60 -14.21 8.50
C LEU A 462 -38.65 -14.04 7.32
N SER A 463 -39.19 -13.91 6.11
CA SER A 463 -38.42 -13.66 4.90
C SER A 463 -37.66 -12.32 4.95
N ALA A 464 -38.32 -11.26 5.40
CA ALA A 464 -37.74 -9.92 5.45
C ALA A 464 -36.73 -9.74 6.60
N SER A 465 -36.91 -10.42 7.74
CA SER A 465 -36.02 -10.29 8.91
C SER A 465 -34.88 -11.32 8.95
N GLY A 466 -35.00 -12.44 8.24
CA GLY A 466 -34.04 -13.55 8.32
C GLY A 466 -34.03 -14.28 9.67
N LEU A 467 -35.02 -14.02 10.54
CA LEU A 467 -35.17 -14.66 11.84
C LEU A 467 -35.80 -16.05 11.71
N SER A 468 -35.51 -16.94 12.66
CA SER A 468 -36.25 -18.20 12.78
C SER A 468 -37.62 -17.96 13.41
N LYS A 469 -38.61 -18.79 13.09
CA LYS A 469 -39.99 -18.70 13.59
C LYS A 469 -40.03 -18.57 15.12
N SER A 470 -39.30 -19.44 15.83
CA SER A 470 -39.21 -19.45 17.28
C SER A 470 -38.61 -18.15 17.85
N HIS A 471 -37.61 -17.59 17.18
CA HIS A 471 -36.95 -16.36 17.62
C HIS A 471 -37.84 -15.13 17.38
N LEU A 472 -38.53 -15.06 16.24
CA LEU A 472 -39.49 -13.99 15.94
C LEU A 472 -40.62 -13.93 16.98
N TYR A 473 -41.25 -15.07 17.30
CA TYR A 473 -42.29 -15.11 18.34
C TYR A 473 -41.76 -14.73 19.73
N SER A 474 -40.54 -15.14 20.09
CA SER A 474 -39.91 -14.74 21.35
C SER A 474 -39.70 -13.22 21.44
N LEU A 475 -39.31 -12.59 20.33
CA LEU A 475 -39.08 -11.15 20.25
C LEU A 475 -40.38 -10.36 20.27
N LEU A 476 -41.40 -10.78 19.52
CA LEU A 476 -42.73 -10.17 19.54
C LEU A 476 -43.35 -10.24 20.95
N LYS A 477 -43.18 -11.37 21.64
CA LYS A 477 -43.63 -11.55 23.03
C LYS A 477 -42.84 -10.68 24.01
N LYS A 478 -41.52 -10.61 23.86
CA LYS A 478 -40.63 -9.78 24.70
C LYS A 478 -40.99 -8.30 24.63
N HIS A 479 -41.43 -7.82 23.47
CA HIS A 479 -41.77 -6.42 23.22
C HIS A 479 -43.28 -6.12 23.24
N SER A 480 -44.12 -7.09 23.59
CA SER A 480 -45.59 -6.98 23.66
C SER A 480 -46.24 -6.49 22.36
N ILE A 481 -45.74 -6.94 21.20
CA ILE A 481 -46.29 -6.58 19.88
C ILE A 481 -47.31 -7.65 19.49
N ALA A 482 -48.58 -7.23 19.37
CA ALA A 482 -49.69 -8.13 19.03
C ALA A 482 -49.78 -8.34 17.51
N LEU A 483 -49.70 -9.59 17.08
CA LEU A 483 -50.13 -9.99 15.74
C LEU A 483 -51.67 -10.02 15.75
N LYS A 484 -52.33 -9.37 14.80
CA LYS A 484 -53.77 -9.55 14.62
C LYS A 484 -54.00 -11.03 14.26
N ALA A 485 -54.77 -11.74 15.08
CA ALA A 485 -55.34 -13.02 14.68
C ALA A 485 -56.35 -12.77 13.56
N GLU A 486 -56.39 -13.67 12.59
CA GLU A 486 -57.26 -13.65 11.39
C GLU A 486 -58.71 -13.24 11.69
#